data_AF-A0A315VW72-F1
#
_entry.id   AF-A0A315VW72-F1
#
_cell.length_a   1.000
_cell.length_b   1.000
_cell.length_c   1.000
_cell.angle_alpha   90.00
_cell.angle_beta   90.00
_cell.angle_gamma   90.00
#
_symmetry.space_group_name_H-M   'P 1'
#
loop_
_entity.id
_entity.type
_entity.pdbx_description
1 polymer ?
#
loop_
_entity_poly.entity_id
_entity_poly.type
_entity_poly.pdbx_seq_one_letter_code
_entity_poly.pdbx_strand_id
1 'polypeptide(L)'
;MAQNEDDDYEYRIKEGDHIVLKRGDVYKAVQIQRKKKVIFEKQWILLDNVVGHLYGTTFEIASGGTLQPKEDKETESSTDVKVAGTDNRNIVDDGKSQKLTRDDIETMKEQGLKNEEIIQQLIDNSSTFNNKTGYAQDKYIKKKKKKYENTVTVLKPTCRIIATMYHGREPGKIW
;
A
#
# COMPACT_ATOMS: atom_id res chain seq x y z
N MET A 1 -9.61 40.40 -5.02
CA MET A 1 -8.88 39.13 -5.23
C MET A 1 -9.70 38.04 -4.59
N ALA A 2 -10.67 37.48 -5.31
CA ALA A 2 -11.58 36.46 -4.80
C ALA A 2 -12.10 35.67 -5.99
N GLN A 3 -11.57 34.46 -6.18
CA GLN A 3 -12.02 33.38 -7.06
C GLN A 3 -10.84 32.43 -7.18
N ASN A 4 -10.84 31.35 -6.38
CA ASN A 4 -10.03 30.12 -6.57
C ASN A 4 -10.28 29.06 -5.47
N GLU A 5 -11.27 29.22 -4.58
CA GLU A 5 -11.57 28.22 -3.53
C GLU A 5 -12.82 27.36 -3.80
N ASP A 6 -13.62 27.65 -4.83
CA ASP A 6 -14.92 26.99 -5.07
C ASP A 6 -14.93 25.93 -6.20
N ASP A 7 -13.87 25.80 -7.02
CA ASP A 7 -13.87 24.89 -8.19
C ASP A 7 -13.57 23.41 -7.83
N ASP A 8 -12.98 23.15 -6.66
CA ASP A 8 -12.59 21.80 -6.25
C ASP A 8 -13.72 21.00 -5.58
N TYR A 9 -14.89 21.61 -5.35
CA TYR A 9 -16.00 20.98 -4.63
C TYR A 9 -16.57 19.74 -5.35
N GLU A 10 -16.47 19.70 -6.68
CA GLU A 10 -16.90 18.55 -7.49
C GLU A 10 -15.90 17.37 -7.41
N TYR A 11 -14.66 17.66 -7.00
CA TYR A 11 -13.58 16.69 -6.89
C TYR A 11 -13.34 16.22 -5.45
N ARG A 12 -14.09 16.74 -4.48
CA ARG A 12 -14.08 16.26 -3.09
C ARG A 12 -15.06 15.11 -2.90
N ILE A 13 -14.60 14.15 -2.11
CA ILE A 13 -15.35 12.97 -1.71
C ILE A 13 -16.47 13.38 -0.74
N LYS A 14 -17.70 12.96 -1.03
CA LYS A 14 -18.87 13.25 -0.19
C LYS A 14 -19.44 11.98 0.43
N GLU A 15 -20.22 12.17 1.51
CA GLU A 15 -20.98 11.09 2.08
C GLU A 15 -22.02 10.56 1.08
N GLY A 16 -22.16 9.24 0.97
CA GLY A 16 -23.06 8.60 0.01
C GLY A 16 -22.46 8.36 -1.38
N ASP A 17 -21.30 8.96 -1.69
CA ASP A 17 -20.62 8.77 -2.97
C ASP A 17 -20.21 7.31 -3.18
N HIS A 18 -20.26 6.89 -4.43
CA HIS A 18 -19.65 5.64 -4.88
C HIS A 18 -18.20 5.93 -5.22
N ILE A 19 -17.29 5.18 -4.60
CA ILE A 19 -15.84 5.33 -4.77
C ILE A 19 -15.21 4.00 -5.14
N VAL A 20 -13.98 4.05 -5.67
CA VAL A 20 -13.17 2.85 -5.89
C VAL A 20 -11.92 2.92 -5.02
N LEU A 21 -11.77 1.95 -4.13
CA LEU A 21 -10.54 1.74 -3.37
C LEU A 21 -9.52 1.05 -4.26
N LYS A 22 -8.30 1.58 -4.30
CA LYS A 22 -7.16 0.99 -5.00
C LYS A 22 -6.02 0.69 -4.02
N ARG A 23 -5.41 -0.50 -4.12
CA ARG A 23 -4.15 -0.86 -3.48
C ARG A 23 -3.32 -1.71 -4.43
N GLY A 24 -2.16 -1.21 -4.86
CA GLY A 24 -1.42 -1.80 -5.98
C GLY A 24 -2.31 -1.93 -7.22
N ASP A 25 -2.47 -3.17 -7.68
CA ASP A 25 -3.29 -3.53 -8.86
C ASP A 25 -4.71 -4.02 -8.48
N VAL A 26 -5.07 -3.97 -7.19
CA VAL A 26 -6.37 -4.44 -6.68
C VAL A 26 -7.32 -3.27 -6.53
N TYR A 27 -8.54 -3.45 -7.05
CA TYR A 27 -9.60 -2.45 -7.04
C TYR A 27 -10.86 -3.00 -6.34
N LYS A 28 -11.57 -2.14 -5.61
CA LYS A 28 -12.88 -2.47 -5.02
C LYS A 28 -13.79 -1.25 -5.00
N ALA A 29 -14.93 -1.35 -5.69
CA ALA A 29 -15.99 -0.36 -5.62
C ALA A 29 -16.76 -0.50 -4.29
N VAL A 30 -17.00 0.64 -3.64
CA VAL A 30 -17.71 0.73 -2.35
C VAL A 30 -18.50 2.03 -2.31
N GLN A 31 -19.58 2.04 -1.54
CA GLN A 31 -20.31 3.28 -1.24
C GLN A 31 -19.90 3.78 0.15
N ILE A 32 -19.69 5.09 0.27
CA ILE A 32 -19.37 5.73 1.55
C ILE A 32 -20.63 5.77 2.41
N GLN A 33 -20.53 5.18 3.60
CA GLN A 33 -21.59 5.18 4.61
C GLN A 33 -20.95 5.40 5.98
N ARG A 34 -21.53 6.27 6.81
CA ARG A 34 -21.02 6.56 8.16
C ARG A 34 -20.92 5.31 9.02
N LYS A 35 -19.81 5.20 9.74
CA LYS A 35 -19.50 4.11 10.69
C LYS A 35 -19.57 2.71 10.09
N LYS A 36 -19.56 2.58 8.76
CA LYS A 36 -19.59 1.29 8.08
C LYS A 36 -18.17 0.76 7.89
N LYS A 37 -17.92 -0.41 8.46
CA LYS A 37 -16.68 -1.15 8.23
C LYS A 37 -16.74 -1.87 6.89
N VAL A 38 -15.70 -1.69 6.08
CA VAL A 38 -15.54 -2.37 4.79
C VAL A 38 -14.29 -3.24 4.86
N ILE A 39 -14.38 -4.47 4.37
CA ILE A 39 -13.20 -5.34 4.20
C ILE A 39 -12.53 -5.01 2.86
N PHE A 40 -11.24 -4.73 2.87
CA PHE A 40 -10.42 -4.58 1.66
C PHE A 40 -9.04 -5.20 1.89
N GLU A 41 -8.60 -6.09 0.99
CA GLU A 41 -7.32 -6.81 1.12
C GLU A 41 -7.06 -7.41 2.52
N LYS A 42 -8.09 -8.08 3.08
CA LYS A 42 -8.09 -8.72 4.41
C LYS A 42 -7.99 -7.76 5.61
N GLN A 43 -8.15 -6.46 5.40
CA GLN A 43 -8.18 -5.46 6.46
C GLN A 43 -9.56 -4.81 6.56
N TRP A 44 -9.96 -4.47 7.79
CA TRP A 44 -11.14 -3.67 8.04
C TRP A 44 -10.79 -2.21 7.92
N ILE A 45 -11.63 -1.44 7.21
CA ILE A 45 -11.42 -0.02 6.93
C ILE A 45 -12.71 0.75 7.23
N LEU A 46 -12.56 1.93 7.82
CA LEU A 46 -13.59 2.94 8.02
C LEU A 46 -13.37 4.11 7.06
N LEU A 47 -14.43 4.50 6.34
CA LEU A 47 -14.38 5.52 5.30
C LEU A 47 -14.78 6.91 5.81
N ASP A 48 -15.09 7.06 7.09
CA ASP A 48 -15.50 8.34 7.68
C ASP A 48 -14.46 9.44 7.46
N ASN A 49 -13.18 9.10 7.55
CA ASN A 49 -12.06 10.04 7.42
C ASN A 49 -11.70 10.40 5.98
N VAL A 50 -12.30 9.77 4.96
CA VAL A 50 -12.02 10.12 3.55
C VAL A 50 -12.92 11.24 3.04
N VAL A 51 -14.03 11.50 3.73
CA VAL A 51 -14.98 12.54 3.35
C VAL A 51 -14.32 13.92 3.49
N GLY A 52 -14.48 14.75 2.47
CA GLY A 52 -13.87 16.09 2.42
C GLY A 52 -12.49 16.16 1.75
N HIS A 53 -11.82 15.01 1.56
CA HIS A 53 -10.59 14.93 0.77
C HIS A 53 -10.87 14.82 -0.73
N LEU A 54 -9.86 15.08 -1.55
CA LEU A 54 -9.96 14.98 -3.01
C LEU A 54 -9.95 13.52 -3.47
N TYR A 55 -10.61 13.26 -4.59
CA TYR A 55 -10.38 12.02 -5.33
C TYR A 55 -8.92 11.94 -5.79
N GLY A 56 -8.30 10.79 -5.59
CA GLY A 56 -6.87 10.57 -5.86
C GLY A 56 -6.01 10.59 -4.60
N THR A 57 -6.51 11.08 -3.46
CA THR A 57 -5.75 11.06 -2.20
C THR A 57 -5.45 9.63 -1.75
N THR A 58 -4.20 9.42 -1.35
CA THR A 58 -3.72 8.17 -0.74
C THR A 58 -3.79 8.28 0.79
N PHE A 59 -4.28 7.23 1.42
CA PHE A 59 -4.44 7.13 2.86
C PHE A 59 -3.65 5.94 3.40
N GLU A 60 -3.03 6.08 4.57
CA GLU A 60 -2.49 4.97 5.33
C GLU A 60 -3.56 4.40 6.28
N ILE A 61 -3.66 3.08 6.35
CA ILE A 61 -4.58 2.39 7.25
C ILE A 61 -3.93 2.32 8.64
N ALA A 62 -4.44 3.10 9.59
CA ALA A 62 -3.99 3.05 10.98
C ALA A 62 -4.68 1.92 11.78
N SER A 63 -4.23 1.75 13.02
CA SER A 63 -4.81 0.79 13.97
C SER A 63 -6.33 0.98 14.11
N GLY A 64 -7.08 -0.12 14.01
CA GLY A 64 -8.55 -0.08 14.02
C GLY A 64 -9.21 0.23 12.67
N GLY A 65 -8.43 0.37 11.59
CA GLY A 65 -8.95 0.54 10.24
C GLY A 65 -9.28 1.97 9.86
N THR A 66 -8.87 2.95 10.66
CA THR A 66 -9.06 4.36 10.34
C THR A 66 -8.08 4.78 9.24
N LEU A 67 -8.55 5.61 8.31
CA LEU A 67 -7.74 6.13 7.23
C LEU A 67 -7.14 7.47 7.64
N GLN A 68 -5.83 7.63 7.46
CA GLN A 68 -5.10 8.88 7.67
C GLN A 68 -4.52 9.32 6.34
N PRO A 69 -4.75 10.56 5.88
CA PRO A 69 -4.20 11.05 4.62
C PRO A 69 -2.68 10.99 4.68
N LYS A 70 -2.08 10.36 3.67
CA LYS A 70 -0.63 10.35 3.53
C LYS A 70 -0.24 11.64 2.82
N GLU A 71 0.53 12.49 3.49
CA GLU A 71 1.23 13.56 2.78
C GLU A 71 2.27 12.90 1.88
N ASP A 72 2.26 13.24 0.59
CA ASP A 72 3.26 12.81 -0.37
C ASP A 72 4.62 13.40 0.03
N LYS A 73 5.27 12.76 1.00
CA LYS A 73 6.72 12.82 1.09
C LYS A 73 7.20 12.01 -0.09
N GLU A 74 7.57 12.71 -1.16
CA GLU A 74 8.39 12.19 -2.24
C GLU A 74 9.37 11.22 -1.61
N THR A 75 9.13 9.92 -1.82
CA THR A 75 10.01 8.90 -1.27
C THR A 75 11.28 9.06 -2.06
N GLU A 76 12.21 9.83 -1.50
CA GLU A 76 13.59 9.88 -1.93
C GLU A 76 13.99 8.43 -2.17
N SER A 77 14.26 8.12 -3.43
CA SER A 77 14.88 6.87 -3.79
C SER A 77 16.21 6.88 -3.06
N SER A 78 16.27 6.24 -1.90
CA SER A 78 17.52 6.04 -1.19
C SER A 78 18.42 5.28 -2.13
N THR A 79 19.30 6.03 -2.79
CA THR A 79 20.47 5.55 -3.51
C THR A 79 21.45 5.06 -2.45
N ASP A 80 21.05 4.01 -1.73
CA ASP A 80 21.98 3.25 -0.92
C ASP A 80 22.86 2.44 -1.87
N VAL A 81 24.17 2.57 -1.67
CA VAL A 81 25.19 1.90 -2.46
C VAL A 81 24.88 0.41 -2.49
N LYS A 82 24.40 -0.09 -3.65
CA LYS A 82 23.99 -1.48 -3.81
C LYS A 82 25.22 -2.38 -3.80
N VAL A 83 25.64 -2.82 -2.61
CA VAL A 83 26.54 -3.97 -2.48
C VAL A 83 25.75 -5.17 -2.96
N ALA A 84 25.97 -5.55 -4.21
CA ALA A 84 25.26 -6.63 -4.88
C ALA A 84 26.24 -7.71 -5.31
N GLY A 85 25.87 -8.96 -5.06
CA GLY A 85 26.58 -10.12 -5.60
C GLY A 85 26.39 -10.25 -7.11
N THR A 86 27.26 -10.98 -7.78
CA THR A 86 27.13 -11.24 -9.23
C THR A 86 26.33 -12.51 -9.53
N ASP A 87 26.35 -13.48 -8.62
CA ASP A 87 25.83 -14.84 -8.86
C ASP A 87 25.27 -15.45 -7.56
N ASN A 88 24.32 -16.37 -7.68
CA ASN A 88 23.66 -17.09 -6.60
C ASN A 88 24.30 -18.45 -6.24
N ARG A 89 25.43 -18.84 -6.84
CA ARG A 89 26.10 -20.14 -6.59
C ARG A 89 26.39 -20.47 -5.12
N ASN A 90 26.63 -19.46 -4.28
CA ASN A 90 26.93 -19.61 -2.85
C ASN A 90 25.70 -19.37 -1.96
N ILE A 91 24.52 -19.15 -2.54
CA ILE A 91 23.27 -18.96 -1.79
C ILE A 91 22.65 -20.32 -1.53
N VAL A 92 22.64 -20.73 -0.27
CA VAL A 92 22.01 -21.97 0.19
C VAL A 92 20.66 -21.63 0.82
N ASP A 93 19.62 -22.39 0.47
CA ASP A 93 18.29 -22.26 1.09
C ASP A 93 18.24 -23.10 2.37
N ASP A 94 18.65 -22.48 3.48
CA ASP A 94 18.71 -23.09 4.81
C ASP A 94 17.48 -22.77 5.68
N GLY A 95 16.55 -21.95 5.18
CA GLY A 95 15.41 -21.42 5.93
C GLY A 95 15.78 -20.46 7.09
N LYS A 96 17.07 -20.21 7.34
CA LYS A 96 17.60 -19.37 8.44
C LYS A 96 18.16 -18.03 7.96
N SER A 97 18.01 -17.76 6.66
CA SER A 97 18.45 -16.53 6.01
C SER A 97 17.79 -15.24 6.53
N GLN A 98 16.67 -15.33 7.24
CA GLN A 98 16.01 -14.20 7.90
C GLN A 98 16.10 -14.41 9.40
N LYS A 99 16.77 -13.48 10.11
CA LYS A 99 17.00 -13.61 11.56
C LYS A 99 15.80 -13.17 12.40
N LEU A 100 14.92 -12.33 11.86
CA LEU A 100 13.70 -11.89 12.54
C LEU A 100 12.63 -12.98 12.50
N THR A 101 12.02 -13.27 13.65
CA THR A 101 10.90 -14.20 13.75
C THR A 101 9.58 -13.54 13.35
N ARG A 102 8.52 -14.35 13.27
CA ARG A 102 7.18 -13.83 12.97
C ARG A 102 6.66 -12.93 14.08
N ASP A 103 6.90 -13.29 15.34
CA ASP A 103 6.47 -12.54 16.52
C ASP A 103 7.16 -11.17 16.61
N ASP A 104 8.46 -11.09 16.26
CA ASP A 104 9.20 -9.82 16.18
C ASP A 104 8.58 -8.87 15.13
N ILE A 105 8.16 -9.42 13.99
CA ILE A 105 7.51 -8.64 12.93
C ILE A 105 6.12 -8.16 13.35
N GLU A 106 5.41 -8.94 14.17
CA GLU A 106 4.08 -8.58 14.69
C GLU A 106 4.20 -7.48 15.74
N THR A 107 5.16 -7.58 16.65
CA THR A 107 5.45 -6.52 17.63
C THR A 107 5.87 -5.21 16.96
N MET A 108 6.70 -5.25 15.90
CA MET A 108 7.03 -4.03 15.15
C MET A 108 5.80 -3.35 14.53
N LYS A 109 4.80 -4.13 14.10
CA LYS A 109 3.54 -3.59 13.59
C LYS A 109 2.66 -3.01 14.69
N GLU A 110 2.60 -3.68 15.85
CA GLU A 110 1.84 -3.21 17.02
C GLU A 110 2.43 -1.93 17.60
N GLN A 111 3.77 -1.80 17.58
CA GLN A 111 4.48 -0.58 17.96
C GLN A 111 4.26 0.58 16.98
N GLY A 112 3.60 0.34 15.85
CA GLY A 112 3.28 1.38 14.87
C GLY A 112 4.51 1.89 14.10
N LEU A 113 5.58 1.10 13.99
CA LEU A 113 6.72 1.46 13.13
C LEU A 113 6.25 1.66 11.69
N LYS A 114 6.90 2.58 10.98
CA LYS A 114 6.58 2.81 9.57
C LYS A 114 6.94 1.56 8.77
N ASN A 115 6.13 1.28 7.75
CA ASN A 115 6.36 0.12 6.87
C ASN A 115 7.75 0.15 6.21
N GLU A 116 8.29 1.33 5.95
CA GLU A 116 9.63 1.53 5.40
C GLU A 116 10.72 1.06 6.38
N GLU A 117 10.59 1.39 7.67
CA GLU A 117 11.52 0.95 8.71
C GLU A 117 11.47 -0.57 8.91
N ILE A 118 10.28 -1.16 8.87
CA ILE A 118 10.11 -2.62 8.93
C ILE A 118 10.83 -3.29 7.75
N ILE A 119 10.76 -2.70 6.55
CA ILE A 119 11.43 -3.24 5.37
C ILE A 119 12.95 -3.11 5.52
N GLN A 120 13.45 -2.00 6.05
CA GLN A 120 14.86 -1.79 6.29
C GLN A 120 15.40 -2.79 7.32
N GLN A 121 14.71 -2.98 8.43
CA GLN A 121 15.10 -4.01 9.41
C GLN A 121 15.07 -5.43 8.83
N LEU A 122 14.13 -5.74 7.93
CA LEU A 122 14.09 -7.03 7.22
C LEU A 122 15.23 -7.22 6.21
N ILE A 123 15.81 -6.14 5.71
CA ILE A 123 16.98 -6.14 4.84
C ILE A 123 18.23 -6.35 5.69
N ASP A 124 18.39 -5.56 6.76
CA ASP A 124 19.55 -5.60 7.66
C ASP A 124 19.69 -6.97 8.37
N ASN A 125 18.56 -7.60 8.69
CA ASN A 125 18.52 -8.92 9.32
C ASN A 125 18.58 -10.09 8.33
N SER A 126 18.75 -9.84 7.03
CA SER A 126 18.87 -10.89 6.03
C SER A 126 20.33 -11.19 5.68
N SER A 127 20.81 -12.37 6.06
CA SER A 127 22.20 -12.78 5.81
C SER A 127 22.55 -12.95 4.32
N THR A 128 21.54 -13.23 3.48
CA THR A 128 21.74 -13.48 2.05
C THR A 128 21.45 -12.26 1.17
N PHE A 129 21.00 -11.13 1.73
CA PHE A 129 20.58 -9.97 0.92
C PHE A 129 21.74 -9.33 0.15
N ASN A 130 22.89 -9.13 0.79
CA ASN A 130 24.08 -8.54 0.15
C ASN A 130 24.70 -9.46 -0.91
N ASN A 131 24.52 -10.78 -0.79
CA ASN A 131 25.01 -11.76 -1.75
C ASN A 131 24.10 -11.90 -2.98
N LYS A 132 22.89 -11.32 -2.96
CA LYS A 132 21.98 -11.33 -4.10
C LYS A 132 22.43 -10.35 -5.18
N THR A 133 22.07 -10.67 -6.41
CA THR A 133 22.22 -9.75 -7.54
C THR A 133 21.35 -8.51 -7.38
N GLY A 134 21.73 -7.40 -8.01
CA GLY A 134 20.97 -6.15 -7.92
C GLY A 134 19.50 -6.32 -8.29
N TYR A 135 19.20 -7.09 -9.35
CA TYR A 135 17.83 -7.43 -9.72
C TYR A 135 17.10 -8.27 -8.66
N ALA A 136 17.79 -9.21 -8.01
CA ALA A 136 17.21 -10.03 -6.95
C ALA A 136 16.97 -9.22 -5.66
N GLN A 137 17.83 -8.24 -5.35
CA GLN A 137 17.63 -7.26 -4.27
C GLN A 137 16.41 -6.39 -4.56
N ASP A 138 16.33 -5.77 -5.75
CA ASP A 138 15.20 -4.93 -6.15
C ASP A 138 13.89 -5.72 -6.15
N LYS A 139 13.90 -6.96 -6.65
CA LYS A 139 12.75 -7.88 -6.60
C LYS A 139 12.35 -8.19 -5.16
N TYR A 140 13.30 -8.41 -4.26
CA TYR A 140 13.03 -8.65 -2.84
C TYR A 140 12.41 -7.42 -2.17
N ILE A 141 12.99 -6.23 -2.36
CA ILE A 141 12.48 -4.97 -1.84
C ILE A 141 11.06 -4.74 -2.35
N LYS A 142 10.82 -4.86 -3.67
CA LYS A 142 9.49 -4.69 -4.28
C LYS A 142 8.46 -5.65 -3.69
N LYS A 143 8.84 -6.91 -3.45
CA LYS A 143 7.96 -7.91 -2.81
C LYS A 143 7.66 -7.55 -1.35
N LYS A 144 8.63 -7.04 -0.60
CA LYS A 144 8.44 -6.60 0.79
C LYS A 144 7.59 -5.32 0.85
N LYS A 145 7.93 -4.30 0.05
CA LYS A 145 7.11 -3.09 -0.15
C LYS A 145 5.65 -3.47 -0.42
N LYS A 146 5.35 -4.29 -1.43
CA LYS A 146 3.97 -4.72 -1.72
C LYS A 146 3.27 -5.45 -0.57
N LYS A 147 4.00 -6.20 0.27
CA LYS A 147 3.43 -6.96 1.42
C LYS A 147 3.12 -6.07 2.62
N TYR A 148 3.99 -5.09 2.90
CA TYR A 148 3.85 -4.19 4.05
C TYR A 148 3.23 -2.84 3.67
N GLU A 149 3.07 -2.55 2.38
CA GLU A 149 2.36 -1.37 1.89
C GLU A 149 0.93 -1.37 2.41
N ASN A 150 0.65 -0.45 3.32
CA ASN A 150 -0.63 -0.34 4.00
C ASN A 150 -1.40 0.92 3.57
N THR A 151 -1.21 1.31 2.31
CA THR A 151 -1.82 2.47 1.70
C THR A 151 -3.02 2.09 0.85
N VAL A 152 -4.02 2.97 0.80
CA VAL A 152 -5.20 2.85 -0.04
C VAL A 152 -5.44 4.18 -0.72
N THR A 153 -5.59 4.16 -2.04
CA THR A 153 -5.95 5.35 -2.82
C THR A 153 -7.43 5.33 -3.10
N VAL A 154 -8.11 6.45 -2.86
CA VAL A 154 -9.53 6.61 -3.16
C VAL A 154 -9.69 7.24 -4.54
N LEU A 155 -10.36 6.55 -5.46
CA LEU A 155 -10.51 7.00 -6.85
C LEU A 155 -11.98 7.26 -7.19
N LYS A 156 -12.20 8.24 -8.07
CA LYS A 156 -13.50 8.49 -8.69
C LYS A 156 -13.84 7.32 -9.62
N PRO A 157 -15.05 6.75 -9.56
CA PRO A 157 -15.46 5.73 -10.50
C PRO A 157 -15.43 6.28 -11.93
N THR A 158 -14.66 5.63 -12.80
CA THR A 158 -14.64 5.92 -14.23
C THR A 158 -14.77 4.60 -14.99
N CYS A 159 -15.25 4.64 -16.23
CA CYS A 159 -15.39 3.44 -17.06
C CYS A 159 -14.09 2.61 -17.08
N ARG A 160 -12.94 3.27 -17.26
CA ARG A 160 -11.61 2.64 -17.22
C ARG A 160 -11.37 1.89 -15.90
N ILE A 161 -11.57 2.55 -14.76
CA ILE A 161 -11.30 1.95 -13.44
C ILE A 161 -12.25 0.78 -13.17
N ILE A 162 -13.53 0.94 -13.48
CA ILE A 162 -14.54 -0.11 -13.28
C ILE A 162 -14.26 -1.32 -14.17
N ALA A 163 -13.91 -1.11 -15.45
CA ALA A 163 -13.52 -2.19 -16.36
C ALA A 163 -12.28 -2.95 -15.84
N THR A 164 -11.24 -2.22 -15.42
CA THR A 164 -10.04 -2.83 -14.81
C THR A 164 -10.38 -3.62 -13.55
N MET A 165 -11.26 -3.10 -12.69
CA MET A 165 -11.71 -3.77 -11.48
C MET A 165 -12.43 -5.09 -11.80
N TYR A 166 -13.43 -5.08 -12.69
CA TYR A 166 -14.19 -6.29 -13.02
C TYR A 166 -13.30 -7.34 -13.69
N HIS A 167 -12.44 -6.92 -14.63
CA HIS A 167 -11.48 -7.82 -15.27
C HIS A 167 -10.53 -8.50 -14.27
N GLY A 168 -10.02 -7.76 -13.28
CA GLY A 168 -9.10 -8.29 -12.27
C GLY A 168 -9.77 -9.10 -11.15
N ARG A 169 -11.03 -8.83 -10.83
CA ARG A 169 -11.72 -9.37 -9.65
C ARG A 169 -12.76 -10.43 -9.98
N GLU A 170 -13.63 -10.14 -10.94
CA GLU A 170 -14.78 -10.99 -11.29
C GLU A 170 -14.96 -11.00 -12.82
N PRO A 171 -13.98 -11.52 -13.58
CA PRO A 171 -14.05 -11.49 -15.04
C PRO A 171 -15.29 -12.23 -15.56
N GLY A 172 -15.73 -13.31 -14.91
CA GLY A 172 -16.93 -14.05 -15.32
C GLY A 172 -18.26 -13.30 -15.24
N LYS A 173 -18.31 -12.06 -14.73
CA LYS A 173 -19.53 -11.22 -14.73
C LYS A 173 -19.64 -10.30 -15.95
N ILE A 174 -18.58 -10.18 -16.74
CA ILE A 174 -18.50 -9.27 -17.90
C ILE A 174 -18.39 -10.04 -19.23
N TRP A 175 -18.60 -11.36 -19.20
CA TRP A 175 -18.64 -12.26 -20.35
C TRP A 175 -19.94 -13.05 -20.34
#